data_AF-A0A1B2R7D3-F1
#
_entry.id   AF-A0A1B2R7D3-F1
#
_cell.length_a   1.000
_cell.length_b   1.000
_cell.length_c   1.000
_cell.angle_alpha   90.00
_cell.angle_beta   90.00
_cell.angle_gamma   90.00
#
_symmetry.space_group_name_H-M   'P 1'
#
loop_
_entity.id
_entity.type
_entity.pdbx_description
1 polymer ?
#
loop_
_entity_poly.entity_id
_entity_poly.type
_entity_poly.pdbx_seq_one_letter_code
_entity_poly.pdbx_strand_id
1 'polypeptide(L)'
;MSKEQEHVEEHASLIKTPKQLIVTVVLAFLVPIIIILMLVNMVASYGRSGAGSSALTPEAIDKRIAPVAGFDLVDANAPKVFKTGEQVFSSVCTSCHTAGVAGAPKVGDNAAWAPRMKEGLQAMFNIALHGKGAMPAKGGNPSLSDYEVERAVVFMANKSGGSFKEPEAPAQPAANQGQAQAAAAPAATAQAAPAAPAATHAPAAQAQAPAPAAPAQQAAAVNPAGEKLYKTTCFACHGTGVAGAPKFGSKADWDKYIQTGTDTMVKTAITGKGAMPPKGGAANASEADIRAAVEYMVQAAK
;
A
#
# COMPACT_ATOMS: atom_id res chain seq x y z
N MET A 1 -32.43 -54.69 -80.78
CA MET A 1 -32.55 -53.22 -80.66
C MET A 1 -33.25 -52.92 -79.35
N SER A 2 -32.46 -52.53 -78.36
CA SER A 2 -32.88 -52.10 -77.03
C SER A 2 -33.78 -50.88 -77.15
N LYS A 3 -34.87 -50.84 -76.39
CA LYS A 3 -35.62 -49.61 -76.16
C LYS A 3 -35.48 -49.31 -74.67
N GLU A 4 -34.64 -48.31 -74.38
CA GLU A 4 -34.43 -47.68 -73.08
C GLU A 4 -35.76 -47.52 -72.31
N GLN A 5 -35.78 -47.98 -71.06
CA GLN A 5 -36.70 -47.44 -70.06
C GLN A 5 -36.14 -46.08 -69.63
N GLU A 6 -36.62 -44.99 -70.23
CA GLU A 6 -36.49 -43.66 -69.63
C GLU A 6 -37.39 -43.60 -68.40
N HIS A 7 -36.78 -43.73 -67.22
CA HIS A 7 -37.38 -43.28 -65.97
C HIS A 7 -37.44 -41.75 -66.00
N VAL A 8 -38.55 -41.20 -66.47
CA VAL A 8 -38.91 -39.81 -66.18
C VAL A 8 -39.39 -39.79 -64.73
N GLU A 9 -38.49 -39.46 -63.80
CA GLU A 9 -38.91 -39.00 -62.48
C GLU A 9 -39.72 -37.72 -62.69
N GLU A 10 -41.06 -37.84 -62.69
CA GLU A 10 -41.92 -36.68 -62.59
C GLU A 10 -41.54 -35.90 -61.33
N HIS A 11 -41.13 -34.65 -61.52
CA HIS A 11 -40.92 -33.68 -60.46
C HIS A 11 -42.23 -33.42 -59.71
N ALA A 12 -42.59 -34.31 -58.78
CA ALA A 12 -43.67 -34.10 -57.83
C ALA A 12 -43.27 -32.89 -56.96
N SER A 13 -43.88 -31.75 -57.23
CA SER A 13 -43.65 -30.55 -56.44
C SER A 13 -44.02 -30.83 -54.99
N LEU A 14 -43.11 -30.52 -54.06
CA LEU A 14 -43.24 -30.81 -52.63
C LEU A 14 -44.40 -30.05 -51.94
N ILE A 15 -45.17 -29.26 -52.70
CA ILE A 15 -46.16 -28.30 -52.24
C ILE A 15 -47.52 -28.67 -52.83
N LYS A 16 -48.35 -29.40 -52.06
CA LYS A 16 -49.65 -29.92 -52.52
C LYS A 16 -50.84 -29.04 -52.14
N THR A 17 -50.65 -28.04 -51.27
CA THR A 17 -51.72 -27.14 -50.83
C THR A 17 -51.27 -25.68 -50.83
N PRO A 18 -52.18 -24.71 -51.07
CA PRO A 18 -51.86 -23.28 -50.96
C PRO A 18 -51.30 -22.89 -49.59
N LYS A 19 -51.75 -23.57 -48.53
CA LYS A 19 -51.23 -23.39 -47.16
C LYS A 19 -49.78 -23.87 -47.04
N GLN A 20 -49.42 -25.00 -47.63
CA GLN A 20 -48.02 -25.46 -47.68
C GLN A 20 -47.15 -24.49 -48.48
N LEU A 21 -47.66 -23.91 -49.58
CA LEU A 21 -46.90 -22.94 -50.36
C LEU A 21 -46.55 -21.70 -49.53
N ILE A 22 -47.53 -21.15 -48.82
CA ILE A 22 -47.32 -19.98 -47.95
C ILE A 22 -46.33 -20.31 -46.81
N VAL A 23 -46.46 -21.47 -46.17
CA VAL A 23 -45.56 -21.88 -45.08
C VAL A 23 -44.13 -22.09 -45.59
N THR A 24 -43.94 -22.75 -46.74
CA THR A 24 -42.63 -22.97 -47.34
C THR A 24 -41.98 -21.65 -47.74
N VAL A 25 -42.73 -20.72 -48.33
CA VAL A 25 -42.23 -19.39 -48.69
C VAL A 25 -41.83 -18.60 -47.44
N VAL A 26 -42.69 -18.55 -46.41
CA VAL A 26 -42.40 -17.83 -45.16
C VAL A 26 -41.16 -18.41 -44.44
N LEU A 27 -41.05 -19.74 -44.35
CA LEU A 27 -39.88 -20.39 -43.76
C LEU A 27 -38.60 -20.16 -44.59
N ALA A 28 -38.70 -20.11 -45.91
CA ALA A 28 -37.55 -19.83 -46.79
C ALA A 28 -36.98 -18.42 -46.59
N PHE A 29 -37.76 -17.46 -46.06
CA PHE A 29 -37.26 -16.14 -45.69
C PHE A 29 -36.87 -16.05 -44.21
N LEU A 30 -37.70 -16.58 -43.30
CA LEU A 30 -37.46 -16.46 -41.86
C LEU A 30 -36.25 -17.28 -41.39
N VAL A 31 -36.05 -18.48 -41.91
CA VAL A 31 -34.94 -19.35 -41.47
C VAL A 31 -33.58 -18.73 -41.81
N PRO A 32 -33.32 -18.24 -43.03
CA PRO A 32 -32.07 -17.53 -43.32
C PRO A 32 -31.89 -16.26 -42.48
N ILE A 33 -32.96 -15.48 -42.25
CA ILE A 33 -32.88 -14.28 -41.41
C ILE A 33 -32.46 -14.64 -39.97
N ILE A 34 -33.08 -15.65 -39.38
CA ILE A 34 -32.74 -16.12 -38.02
C ILE A 34 -31.31 -16.65 -37.98
N ILE A 35 -30.88 -17.42 -38.98
CA ILE A 35 -29.50 -17.91 -39.08
C ILE A 35 -28.52 -16.74 -39.17
N ILE A 36 -28.79 -15.73 -40.01
CA ILE A 36 -27.95 -14.54 -40.13
C ILE A 36 -27.88 -13.79 -38.79
N LEU A 37 -29.00 -13.58 -38.10
CA LEU A 37 -29.01 -12.93 -36.79
C LEU A 37 -28.22 -13.74 -35.75
N MET A 38 -28.35 -15.07 -35.76
CA MET A 38 -27.61 -15.95 -34.87
C MET A 38 -26.11 -15.95 -35.18
N LEU A 39 -25.72 -15.90 -36.45
CA LEU A 39 -24.33 -15.77 -36.89
C LEU A 39 -23.74 -14.40 -36.54
N VAL A 40 -24.50 -13.31 -36.71
CA VAL A 40 -24.09 -11.97 -36.27
C VAL A 40 -23.87 -11.94 -34.76
N ASN A 41 -24.80 -12.53 -33.99
CA ASN A 41 -24.66 -12.62 -32.54
C ASN A 41 -23.46 -13.49 -32.13
N MET A 42 -23.24 -14.62 -32.81
CA MET A 42 -22.09 -15.50 -32.59
C MET A 42 -20.77 -14.79 -32.90
N VAL A 43 -20.68 -14.04 -34.00
CA VAL A 43 -19.50 -13.27 -34.39
C VAL A 43 -19.29 -12.05 -33.47
N ALA A 44 -20.36 -11.44 -32.97
CA ALA A 44 -20.28 -10.35 -32.00
C ALA A 44 -19.90 -10.85 -30.60
N SER A 45 -20.32 -12.06 -30.23
CA SER A 45 -20.09 -12.67 -28.91
C SER A 45 -18.73 -13.39 -28.81
N TYR A 46 -18.20 -13.89 -29.93
CA TYR A 46 -16.81 -14.36 -29.98
C TYR A 46 -15.88 -13.14 -29.94
N GLY A 47 -15.21 -12.95 -28.80
CA GLY A 47 -14.25 -11.87 -28.60
C GLY A 47 -13.23 -11.82 -29.73
N ARG A 48 -13.22 -10.71 -30.49
CA ARG A 48 -12.23 -10.45 -31.53
C ARG A 48 -10.84 -10.53 -30.88
N SER A 49 -9.98 -11.41 -31.37
CA SER A 49 -8.58 -11.53 -30.96
C SER A 49 -7.71 -11.06 -32.12
N GLY A 50 -7.31 -9.78 -32.14
CA GLY A 50 -6.60 -9.16 -33.26
C GLY A 50 -6.82 -7.65 -33.37
N ALA A 51 -6.44 -7.03 -34.49
CA ALA A 51 -6.68 -5.60 -34.73
C ALA A 51 -8.19 -5.30 -34.70
N GLY A 52 -8.62 -4.37 -33.84
CA GLY A 52 -10.03 -4.13 -33.52
C GLY A 52 -10.60 -4.95 -32.35
N SER A 53 -9.74 -5.65 -31.60
CA SER A 53 -10.10 -6.27 -30.32
C SER A 53 -10.26 -5.25 -29.20
N SER A 54 -11.06 -5.61 -28.18
CA SER A 54 -11.17 -4.86 -26.92
C SER A 54 -9.86 -4.75 -26.14
N ALA A 55 -8.80 -5.44 -26.58
CA ALA A 55 -7.47 -5.37 -25.97
C ALA A 55 -6.69 -4.09 -26.32
N LEU A 56 -7.11 -3.34 -27.35
CA LEU A 56 -6.46 -2.13 -27.85
C LEU A 56 -7.37 -0.89 -27.77
N THR A 57 -8.50 -0.96 -27.05
CA THR A 57 -9.34 0.22 -26.85
C THR A 57 -8.66 1.21 -25.90
N PRO A 58 -8.98 2.52 -26.03
CA PRO A 58 -8.52 3.52 -25.08
C PRO A 58 -8.79 3.12 -23.62
N GLU A 59 -9.94 2.50 -23.31
CA GLU A 59 -10.23 2.05 -21.93
C GLU A 59 -9.34 0.87 -21.46
N ALA A 60 -8.98 -0.04 -22.36
CA ALA A 60 -8.07 -1.15 -22.03
C ALA A 60 -6.63 -0.66 -21.88
N ILE A 61 -6.25 0.37 -22.62
CA ILE A 61 -4.99 1.08 -22.50
C ILE A 61 -4.97 1.86 -21.17
N ASP A 62 -6.01 2.62 -20.83
CA ASP A 62 -6.13 3.35 -19.56
C ASP A 62 -6.09 2.42 -18.35
N LYS A 63 -6.68 1.22 -18.43
CA LYS A 63 -6.55 0.19 -17.38
C LYS A 63 -5.15 -0.40 -17.25
N ARG A 64 -4.30 -0.32 -18.28
CA ARG A 64 -2.89 -0.77 -18.26
C ARG A 64 -1.93 0.36 -17.89
N ILE A 65 -2.29 1.60 -18.19
CA ILE A 65 -1.61 2.82 -17.75
C ILE A 65 -2.04 3.19 -16.32
N ALA A 66 -3.11 2.58 -15.80
CA ALA A 66 -3.47 2.65 -14.39
C ALA A 66 -2.22 2.38 -13.54
N PRO A 67 -1.84 3.32 -12.67
CA PRO A 67 -0.47 3.41 -12.20
C PRO A 67 -0.11 2.21 -11.34
N VAL A 68 0.86 1.41 -11.80
CA VAL A 68 1.69 0.53 -10.94
C VAL A 68 2.63 1.32 -10.01
N ALA A 69 2.31 2.60 -9.81
CA ALA A 69 2.99 3.58 -8.99
C ALA A 69 1.92 4.47 -8.33
N GLY A 70 0.94 3.84 -7.66
CA GLY A 70 0.11 4.53 -6.68
C GLY A 70 0.95 4.83 -5.44
N PHE A 71 1.90 5.76 -5.55
CA PHE A 71 2.42 6.41 -4.36
C PHE A 71 1.43 7.51 -4.01
N ASP A 72 0.66 7.28 -2.95
CA ASP A 72 0.09 8.38 -2.21
C ASP A 72 1.28 9.26 -1.80
N LEU A 73 1.32 10.49 -2.30
CA LEU A 73 2.14 11.53 -1.70
C LEU A 73 1.59 11.72 -0.29
N VAL A 74 2.11 10.93 0.66
CA VAL A 74 1.83 11.10 2.07
C VAL A 74 2.43 12.45 2.44
N ASP A 75 1.57 13.47 2.43
CA ASP A 75 1.88 14.74 3.08
C ASP A 75 2.34 14.40 4.50
N ALA A 76 3.55 14.82 4.86
CA ALA A 76 4.12 14.58 6.17
C ALA A 76 3.25 15.16 7.31
N ASN A 77 2.32 16.06 6.97
CA ASN A 77 1.36 16.68 7.88
C ASN A 77 -0.07 16.12 7.74
N ALA A 78 -0.34 15.22 6.79
CA ALA A 78 -1.65 14.59 6.69
C ALA A 78 -1.87 13.61 7.86
N PRO A 79 -3.08 13.57 8.44
CA PRO A 79 -3.46 12.57 9.41
C PRO A 79 -3.16 11.16 8.88
N LYS A 80 -2.22 10.46 9.53
CA LYS A 80 -1.95 9.06 9.17
C LYS A 80 -3.21 8.23 9.37
N VAL A 81 -3.81 7.77 8.28
CA VAL A 81 -4.93 6.83 8.32
C VAL A 81 -4.37 5.44 8.60
N PHE A 82 -4.49 4.99 9.84
CA PHE A 82 -3.98 3.67 10.23
C PHE A 82 -4.94 2.57 9.78
N LYS A 83 -4.41 1.46 9.25
CA LYS A 83 -5.18 0.28 8.82
C LYS A 83 -5.77 -0.50 9.99
N THR A 84 -7.06 -0.85 9.94
CA THR A 84 -7.72 -1.63 11.00
C THR A 84 -7.02 -2.98 11.24
N GLY A 85 -7.22 -3.59 12.40
CA GLY A 85 -6.65 -4.91 12.70
C GLY A 85 -7.03 -5.99 11.68
N GLU A 86 -8.27 -5.95 11.18
CA GLU A 86 -8.75 -6.84 10.12
C GLU A 86 -8.08 -6.59 8.77
N GLN A 87 -7.86 -5.33 8.39
CA GLN A 87 -7.17 -4.96 7.16
C GLN A 87 -5.71 -5.43 7.19
N VAL A 88 -5.03 -5.22 8.32
CA VAL A 88 -3.66 -5.71 8.51
C VAL A 88 -3.62 -7.23 8.45
N PHE A 89 -4.51 -7.91 9.19
CA PHE A 89 -4.62 -9.37 9.19
C PHE A 89 -4.79 -9.91 7.76
N SER A 90 -5.75 -9.35 7.03
CA SER A 90 -6.06 -9.73 5.65
C SER A 90 -4.88 -9.55 4.71
N SER A 91 -4.10 -8.48 4.89
CA SER A 91 -3.00 -8.14 4.00
C SER A 91 -1.75 -9.00 4.18
N VAL A 92 -1.41 -9.43 5.41
CA VAL A 92 -0.11 -10.09 5.68
C VAL A 92 -0.19 -11.32 6.58
N CYS A 93 -1.19 -11.45 7.44
CA CYS A 93 -1.24 -12.52 8.44
C CYS A 93 -2.01 -13.76 7.97
N THR A 94 -2.98 -13.61 7.06
CA THR A 94 -3.86 -14.68 6.57
C THR A 94 -3.10 -15.85 5.94
N SER A 95 -1.98 -15.56 5.27
CA SER A 95 -1.13 -16.55 4.60
C SER A 95 -0.71 -17.70 5.52
N CYS A 96 -0.49 -17.41 6.81
CA CYS A 96 -0.09 -18.41 7.79
C CYS A 96 -1.18 -18.69 8.84
N HIS A 97 -1.85 -17.66 9.35
CA HIS A 97 -2.73 -17.78 10.52
C HIS A 97 -4.17 -18.21 10.19
N THR A 98 -4.55 -18.30 8.92
CA THR A 98 -5.84 -18.90 8.54
C THR A 98 -5.74 -20.42 8.53
N ALA A 99 -4.73 -20.97 7.85
CA ALA A 99 -4.53 -22.41 7.72
C ALA A 99 -3.62 -23.02 8.81
N GLY A 100 -2.98 -22.19 9.64
CA GLY A 100 -2.04 -22.63 10.68
C GLY A 100 -0.71 -23.13 10.10
N VAL A 101 -0.23 -22.50 9.02
CA VAL A 101 1.01 -22.87 8.32
C VAL A 101 2.19 -22.77 9.29
N ALA A 102 3.13 -23.72 9.20
CA ALA A 102 4.32 -23.79 10.05
C ALA A 102 4.01 -23.80 11.57
N GLY A 103 2.84 -24.32 11.97
CA GLY A 103 2.42 -24.37 13.36
C GLY A 103 1.88 -23.03 13.90
N ALA A 104 1.56 -22.08 13.01
CA ALA A 104 0.92 -20.84 13.40
C ALA A 104 -0.44 -21.12 14.07
N PRO A 105 -0.78 -20.41 15.17
CA PRO A 105 -2.10 -20.54 15.77
C PRO A 105 -3.17 -20.06 14.80
N LYS A 106 -4.14 -20.93 14.50
CA LYS A 106 -5.26 -20.61 13.62
C LYS A 106 -6.17 -19.58 14.26
N VAL A 107 -6.47 -18.51 13.56
CA VAL A 107 -7.46 -17.52 14.05
C VAL A 107 -8.84 -18.17 14.06
N GLY A 108 -9.56 -18.02 15.18
CA GLY A 108 -10.82 -18.70 15.45
C GLY A 108 -10.68 -20.02 16.22
N ASP A 109 -9.45 -20.51 16.43
CA ASP A 109 -9.20 -21.68 17.28
C ASP A 109 -9.04 -21.27 18.74
N ASN A 110 -10.15 -21.24 19.47
CA ASN A 110 -10.17 -20.82 20.87
C ASN A 110 -9.24 -21.68 21.76
N ALA A 111 -9.06 -22.97 21.45
CA ALA A 111 -8.20 -23.86 22.22
C ALA A 111 -6.71 -23.53 22.02
N ALA A 112 -6.31 -23.23 20.78
CA ALA A 112 -4.95 -22.80 20.48
C ALA A 112 -4.65 -21.41 21.07
N TRP A 113 -5.64 -20.51 21.14
CA TRP A 113 -5.43 -19.13 21.62
C TRP A 113 -5.55 -18.97 23.14
N ALA A 114 -6.29 -19.83 23.84
CA ALA A 114 -6.44 -19.78 25.29
C ALA A 114 -5.11 -19.67 26.09
N PRO A 115 -4.06 -20.49 25.84
CA PRO A 115 -2.80 -20.34 26.58
C PRO A 115 -2.08 -19.02 26.26
N ARG A 116 -2.18 -18.53 25.01
CA ARG A 116 -1.54 -17.27 24.58
C ARG A 116 -2.21 -16.06 25.20
N MET A 117 -3.54 -16.11 25.34
CA MET A 117 -4.29 -15.07 26.04
C MET A 117 -3.96 -15.01 27.53
N LYS A 118 -3.58 -16.13 28.17
CA LYS A 118 -3.10 -16.15 29.56
C LYS A 118 -1.74 -15.45 29.73
N GLU A 119 -0.88 -15.50 28.72
CA GLU A 119 0.38 -14.71 28.70
C GLU A 119 0.11 -13.21 28.58
N GLY A 120 -1.07 -12.83 28.10
CA GLY A 120 -1.55 -11.45 28.00
C GLY A 120 -1.31 -10.81 26.64
N LEU A 121 -2.02 -9.70 26.38
CA LEU A 121 -1.97 -9.01 25.10
C LEU A 121 -0.56 -8.50 24.76
N GLN A 122 0.16 -7.96 25.74
CA GLN A 122 1.50 -7.41 25.55
C GLN A 122 2.53 -8.48 25.16
N ALA A 123 2.41 -9.70 25.71
CA ALA A 123 3.28 -10.81 25.31
C ALA A 123 3.04 -11.20 23.84
N MET A 124 1.77 -11.33 23.44
CA MET A 124 1.41 -11.62 22.05
C MET A 124 1.84 -10.51 21.09
N PHE A 125 1.68 -9.25 21.50
CA PHE A 125 2.11 -8.10 20.72
C PHE A 125 3.63 -8.06 20.52
N ASN A 126 4.42 -8.29 21.58
CA ASN A 126 5.88 -8.34 21.47
C ASN A 126 6.36 -9.47 20.52
N ILE A 127 5.69 -10.64 20.56
CA ILE A 127 5.96 -11.72 19.61
C ILE A 127 5.63 -11.29 18.18
N ALA A 128 4.52 -10.60 17.95
CA ALA A 128 4.15 -10.11 16.62
C ALA A 128 5.11 -9.01 16.12
N LEU A 129 5.61 -8.17 17.01
CA LEU A 129 6.53 -7.07 16.69
C LEU A 129 7.92 -7.59 16.29
N HIS A 130 8.47 -8.53 17.06
CA HIS A 130 9.84 -9.04 16.88
C HIS A 130 9.93 -10.35 16.10
N GLY A 131 8.82 -11.05 15.93
CA GLY A 131 8.79 -12.40 15.35
C GLY A 131 9.19 -13.48 16.37
N LYS A 132 8.83 -14.73 16.07
CA LYS A 132 9.21 -15.92 16.86
C LYS A 132 9.19 -17.17 16.00
N GLY A 133 10.31 -17.88 15.94
CA GLY A 133 10.43 -19.10 15.13
C GLY A 133 10.18 -18.80 13.64
N ALA A 134 9.22 -19.49 13.03
CA ALA A 134 8.83 -19.28 11.63
C ALA A 134 8.01 -17.99 11.39
N MET A 135 7.58 -17.29 12.44
CA MET A 135 6.84 -16.03 12.32
C MET A 135 7.81 -14.84 12.18
N PRO A 136 7.82 -14.12 11.04
CA PRO A 136 8.67 -12.94 10.86
C PRO A 136 8.17 -11.74 11.68
N ALA A 137 9.08 -10.82 11.98
CA ALA A 137 8.78 -9.54 12.62
C ALA A 137 7.71 -8.77 11.82
N LYS A 138 6.71 -8.21 12.52
CA LYS A 138 5.58 -7.48 11.94
C LYS A 138 4.83 -8.24 10.83
N GLY A 139 4.78 -9.57 10.91
CA GLY A 139 4.18 -10.41 9.87
C GLY A 139 4.88 -10.32 8.51
N GLY A 140 6.15 -9.90 8.48
CA GLY A 140 6.94 -9.76 7.27
C GLY A 140 6.76 -8.42 6.56
N ASN A 141 5.97 -7.50 7.11
CA ASN A 141 5.77 -6.16 6.55
C ASN A 141 6.38 -5.08 7.47
N PRO A 142 7.61 -4.62 7.20
CA PRO A 142 8.28 -3.62 8.03
C PRO A 142 7.63 -2.23 7.95
N SER A 143 6.77 -1.98 6.96
CA SER A 143 6.05 -0.70 6.80
C SER A 143 4.87 -0.53 7.76
N LEU A 144 4.43 -1.60 8.43
CA LEU A 144 3.38 -1.52 9.44
C LEU A 144 3.88 -0.76 10.68
N SER A 145 3.05 0.17 11.16
CA SER A 145 3.29 0.76 12.47
C SER A 145 2.99 -0.22 13.59
N ASP A 146 3.65 -0.02 14.73
CA ASP A 146 3.49 -0.84 15.92
C ASP A 146 2.02 -0.84 16.39
N TYR A 147 1.35 0.31 16.28
CA TYR A 147 -0.09 0.46 16.50
C TYR A 147 -0.94 -0.45 15.58
N GLU A 148 -0.64 -0.49 14.28
CA GLU A 148 -1.35 -1.35 13.33
C GLU A 148 -1.12 -2.84 13.61
N VAL A 149 0.07 -3.21 14.07
CA VAL A 149 0.39 -4.57 14.49
C VAL A 149 -0.37 -4.96 15.76
N GLU A 150 -0.40 -4.08 16.77
CA GLU A 150 -1.14 -4.33 18.01
C GLU A 150 -2.64 -4.51 17.74
N ARG A 151 -3.22 -3.70 16.85
CA ARG A 151 -4.62 -3.88 16.41
C ARG A 151 -4.86 -5.20 15.71
N ALA A 152 -3.94 -5.67 14.88
CA ALA A 152 -4.04 -6.98 14.24
C ALA A 152 -4.04 -8.10 15.29
N VAL A 153 -3.19 -8.00 16.31
CA VAL A 153 -3.14 -8.98 17.41
C VAL A 153 -4.45 -8.97 18.20
N VAL A 154 -5.00 -7.80 18.53
CA VAL A 154 -6.31 -7.68 19.19
C VAL A 154 -7.41 -8.32 18.34
N PHE A 155 -7.45 -8.03 17.03
CA PHE A 155 -8.42 -8.62 16.12
C PHE A 155 -8.35 -10.15 16.12
N MET A 156 -7.14 -10.72 15.97
CA MET A 156 -6.93 -12.16 15.94
C MET A 156 -7.29 -12.82 17.27
N ALA A 157 -6.92 -12.21 18.39
CA ALA A 157 -7.24 -12.70 19.72
C ALA A 157 -8.76 -12.67 19.98
N ASN A 158 -9.44 -11.57 19.64
CA ASN A 158 -10.89 -11.44 19.81
C ASN A 158 -11.68 -12.37 18.90
N LYS A 159 -11.21 -12.58 17.66
CA LYS A 159 -11.78 -13.57 16.75
C LYS A 159 -11.60 -15.01 17.26
N SER A 160 -10.65 -15.24 18.16
CA SER A 160 -10.30 -16.54 18.76
C SER A 160 -10.78 -16.67 20.22
N GLY A 161 -11.86 -15.96 20.57
CA GLY A 161 -12.51 -16.06 21.89
C GLY A 161 -11.99 -15.08 22.95
N GLY A 162 -11.13 -14.14 22.58
CA GLY A 162 -10.69 -13.04 23.45
C GLY A 162 -11.68 -11.87 23.51
N SER A 163 -11.42 -10.93 24.41
CA SER A 163 -12.19 -9.68 24.53
C SER A 163 -11.28 -8.52 24.97
N PHE A 164 -10.21 -8.31 24.20
CA PHE A 164 -9.27 -7.21 24.40
C PHE A 164 -9.82 -5.93 23.79
N LYS A 165 -9.64 -4.82 24.50
CA LYS A 165 -9.93 -3.48 23.99
C LYS A 165 -8.92 -3.12 22.89
N GLU A 166 -9.38 -2.49 21.82
CA GLU A 166 -8.49 -1.94 20.79
C GLU A 166 -7.58 -0.86 21.40
N PRO A 167 -6.26 -0.86 21.09
CA PRO A 167 -5.35 0.17 21.58
C PRO A 167 -5.78 1.56 21.12
N GLU A 168 -5.50 2.55 21.95
CA GLU A 168 -5.80 3.94 21.63
C GLU A 168 -4.87 4.41 20.51
N ALA A 169 -5.43 5.15 19.55
CA ALA A 169 -4.64 5.68 18.45
C ALA A 169 -3.54 6.61 19.00
N PRO A 170 -2.29 6.50 18.53
CA PRO A 170 -1.24 7.42 18.94
C PRO A 170 -1.67 8.84 18.60
N ALA A 171 -1.47 9.76 19.54
CA ALA A 171 -1.80 11.16 19.37
C ALA A 171 -1.16 11.67 18.06
N GLN A 172 -1.99 12.02 17.10
CA GLN A 172 -1.51 12.69 15.90
C GLN A 172 -1.00 14.07 16.32
N PRO A 173 0.11 14.57 15.74
CA PRO A 173 0.45 15.98 15.89
C PRO A 173 -0.80 16.78 15.54
N ALA A 174 -1.23 17.65 16.45
CA ALA A 174 -2.42 18.46 16.22
C ALA A 174 -2.20 19.27 14.94
N ALA A 175 -2.82 18.84 13.84
CA ALA A 175 -3.18 19.77 12.79
C ALA A 175 -3.99 20.84 13.51
N ASN A 176 -3.63 22.12 13.36
CA ASN A 176 -4.33 23.24 13.96
C ASN A 176 -5.82 23.19 13.57
N GLN A 177 -6.63 22.51 14.39
CA GLN A 177 -8.07 22.48 14.34
C GLN A 177 -8.56 23.75 15.00
N GLY A 178 -8.30 24.86 14.32
CA GLY A 178 -8.63 26.20 14.77
C GLY A 178 -9.12 27.04 13.60
N GLN A 179 -10.14 26.54 12.88
CA GLN A 179 -11.10 27.30 12.06
C GLN A 179 -12.07 26.31 11.39
N ALA A 180 -12.99 25.75 12.17
CA ALA A 180 -14.19 25.11 11.63
C ALA A 180 -15.32 25.22 12.67
N GLN A 181 -15.72 26.46 12.94
CA GLN A 181 -16.97 26.71 13.64
C GLN A 181 -17.67 27.92 13.00
N ALA A 182 -18.33 27.63 11.89
CA ALA A 182 -19.50 28.35 11.42
C ALA A 182 -20.21 27.44 10.41
N ALA A 183 -21.30 26.81 10.83
CA ALA A 183 -22.23 26.14 9.94
C ALA A 183 -23.65 26.65 10.18
N ALA A 184 -24.40 26.65 9.07
CA ALA A 184 -25.84 26.92 8.88
C ALA A 184 -26.21 28.39 8.58
N ALA A 185 -26.92 28.76 7.51
CA ALA A 185 -27.54 28.05 6.37
C ALA A 185 -27.97 29.12 5.29
N PRO A 186 -28.88 28.89 4.31
CA PRO A 186 -28.54 28.62 2.91
C PRO A 186 -29.13 29.61 1.86
N ALA A 187 -28.79 29.33 0.58
CA ALA A 187 -29.50 29.60 -0.68
C ALA A 187 -29.17 30.85 -1.54
N ALA A 188 -28.79 30.56 -2.81
CA ALA A 188 -29.34 31.09 -4.07
C ALA A 188 -28.32 31.67 -5.09
N THR A 189 -28.15 30.91 -6.18
CA THR A 189 -27.97 31.28 -7.61
C THR A 189 -27.09 32.47 -8.04
N ALA A 190 -26.11 32.20 -8.92
CA ALA A 190 -25.93 32.90 -10.22
C ALA A 190 -24.85 32.21 -11.09
N GLN A 191 -24.95 32.40 -12.40
CA GLN A 191 -24.41 31.59 -13.50
C GLN A 191 -22.99 31.95 -14.02
N ALA A 192 -22.32 30.92 -14.57
CA ALA A 192 -21.44 30.80 -15.75
C ALA A 192 -20.68 32.00 -16.40
N ALA A 193 -19.33 31.85 -16.44
CA ALA A 193 -18.35 31.88 -17.58
C ALA A 193 -18.24 33.12 -18.52
N PRO A 194 -17.12 33.34 -19.29
CA PRO A 194 -16.02 32.43 -19.68
C PRO A 194 -14.58 33.03 -19.70
N ALA A 195 -13.67 32.31 -20.38
CA ALA A 195 -12.21 32.21 -20.28
C ALA A 195 -11.30 33.23 -21.05
N ALA A 196 -10.05 33.33 -20.53
CA ALA A 196 -8.71 33.38 -21.21
C ALA A 196 -8.29 34.64 -22.03
N PRO A 197 -6.97 34.89 -22.31
CA PRO A 197 -5.81 33.99 -22.21
C PRO A 197 -4.45 34.55 -21.67
N ALA A 198 -3.56 33.59 -21.45
CA ALA A 198 -2.09 33.55 -21.37
C ALA A 198 -1.22 34.81 -21.56
N ALA A 199 -0.17 34.92 -20.73
CA ALA A 199 1.18 35.25 -21.17
C ALA A 199 2.24 34.63 -20.25
N THR A 200 3.17 33.91 -20.89
CA THR A 200 4.41 33.33 -20.40
C THR A 200 5.42 34.40 -19.95
N HIS A 201 6.29 34.09 -18.98
CA HIS A 201 7.77 34.09 -19.09
C HIS A 201 8.42 33.71 -17.74
N ALA A 202 9.29 32.70 -17.77
CA ALA A 202 10.27 32.35 -16.75
C ALA A 202 11.56 33.21 -16.92
N PRO A 203 12.65 32.95 -16.19
CA PRO A 203 12.88 32.96 -14.75
C PRO A 203 13.96 34.01 -14.38
N ALA A 204 13.99 34.49 -13.13
CA ALA A 204 15.11 35.29 -12.63
C ALA A 204 15.66 34.69 -11.33
N ALA A 205 16.85 34.10 -11.43
CA ALA A 205 17.72 33.82 -10.31
C ALA A 205 18.13 35.14 -9.63
N GLN A 206 18.06 35.17 -8.29
CA GLN A 206 18.77 36.18 -7.50
C GLN A 206 19.47 35.53 -6.32
N ALA A 207 20.69 35.99 -6.16
CA ALA A 207 21.77 35.44 -5.37
C ALA A 207 21.60 35.67 -3.86
N GLN A 208 22.28 34.81 -3.11
CA GLN A 208 22.47 34.87 -1.67
C GLN A 208 23.17 36.17 -1.23
N ALA A 209 22.69 36.75 -0.12
CA ALA A 209 23.44 37.66 0.73
C ALA A 209 23.41 37.11 2.19
N PRO A 210 24.46 37.35 3.00
CA PRO A 210 24.80 36.50 4.14
C PRO A 210 23.93 36.77 5.37
N ALA A 211 23.49 35.71 6.04
CA ALA A 211 22.76 35.81 7.30
C ALA A 211 23.73 36.16 8.46
N PRO A 212 23.34 37.05 9.39
CA PRO A 212 24.17 37.50 10.50
C PRO A 212 24.38 36.41 11.56
N ALA A 213 25.52 36.46 12.24
CA ALA A 213 25.92 35.51 13.27
C ALA A 213 25.32 35.79 14.66
N ALA A 214 25.12 34.68 15.40
CA ALA A 214 24.97 34.47 16.86
C ALA A 214 23.56 34.62 17.49
N PRO A 215 23.20 33.82 18.54
CA PRO A 215 24.08 33.07 19.45
C PRO A 215 23.78 31.56 19.63
N ALA A 216 24.67 30.96 20.41
CA ALA A 216 24.79 29.58 20.88
C ALA A 216 23.52 28.93 21.49
N GLN A 217 23.42 27.62 21.21
CA GLN A 217 22.76 26.55 21.96
C GLN A 217 21.42 26.85 22.66
N GLN A 218 20.34 26.68 21.90
CA GLN A 218 19.12 26.14 22.48
C GLN A 218 19.21 24.62 22.40
N ALA A 219 19.14 23.93 23.53
CA ALA A 219 18.98 22.48 23.58
C ALA A 219 17.79 22.09 22.70
N ALA A 220 18.07 21.52 21.52
CA ALA A 220 17.05 20.97 20.67
C ALA A 220 16.31 19.91 21.49
N ALA A 221 15.01 20.14 21.70
CA ALA A 221 14.13 19.09 22.15
C ALA A 221 14.41 17.87 21.28
N VAL A 222 14.71 16.73 21.92
CA VAL A 222 14.98 15.45 21.27
C VAL A 222 13.97 15.29 20.14
N ASN A 223 14.45 15.30 18.88
CA ASN A 223 13.55 15.07 17.78
C ASN A 223 13.04 13.61 17.92
N PRO A 224 11.72 13.38 18.12
CA PRO A 224 11.19 12.04 18.36
C PRO A 224 11.47 11.09 17.17
N ALA A 225 11.70 11.64 15.97
CA ALA A 225 12.14 10.85 14.81
C ALA A 225 13.53 10.23 15.02
N GLY A 226 14.45 10.95 15.67
CA GLY A 226 15.80 10.49 15.97
C GLY A 226 15.84 9.33 16.96
N GLU A 227 15.06 9.44 18.04
CA GLU A 227 14.91 8.35 19.01
C GLU A 227 14.30 7.10 18.37
N LYS A 228 13.25 7.29 17.57
CA LYS A 228 12.59 6.18 16.86
C LYS A 228 13.55 5.47 15.91
N LEU A 229 14.31 6.22 15.11
CA LEU A 229 15.28 5.65 14.18
C LEU A 229 16.39 4.90 14.93
N TYR A 230 16.89 5.47 16.03
CA TYR A 230 17.84 4.80 16.91
C TYR A 230 17.31 3.45 17.40
N LYS A 231 16.12 3.43 18.01
CA LYS A 231 15.51 2.20 18.56
C LYS A 231 15.26 1.13 17.50
N THR A 232 14.95 1.55 16.28
CA THR A 232 14.60 0.65 15.18
C THR A 232 15.83 0.02 14.52
N THR A 233 16.90 0.81 14.31
CA THR A 233 18.03 0.39 13.47
C THR A 233 19.35 0.44 14.21
N CYS A 234 19.67 1.57 14.85
CA CYS A 234 21.00 1.81 15.41
C CYS A 234 21.23 1.02 16.71
N PHE A 235 20.17 0.78 17.50
CA PHE A 235 20.21 0.06 18.77
C PHE A 235 20.80 -1.35 18.64
N ALA A 236 20.55 -2.03 17.51
CA ALA A 236 21.03 -3.39 17.27
C ALA A 236 22.55 -3.53 17.48
N CYS A 237 23.32 -2.48 17.16
CA CYS A 237 24.76 -2.46 17.36
C CYS A 237 25.19 -1.52 18.48
N HIS A 238 24.60 -0.32 18.57
CA HIS A 238 25.01 0.70 19.54
C HIS A 238 24.41 0.50 20.94
N GLY A 239 23.41 -0.36 21.12
CA GLY A 239 22.85 -0.66 22.45
C GLY A 239 23.85 -1.38 23.35
N THR A 240 24.57 -2.36 22.81
CA THR A 240 25.57 -3.17 23.56
C THR A 240 27.01 -2.97 23.08
N GLY A 241 27.22 -2.21 22.00
CA GLY A 241 28.54 -1.93 21.43
C GLY A 241 29.06 -3.07 20.56
N VAL A 242 28.18 -3.70 19.78
CA VAL A 242 28.53 -4.79 18.86
C VAL A 242 29.62 -4.33 17.89
N ALA A 243 30.60 -5.20 17.64
CA ALA A 243 31.74 -4.92 16.77
C ALA A 243 32.55 -3.66 17.14
N GLY A 244 32.54 -3.27 18.42
CA GLY A 244 33.25 -2.08 18.91
C GLY A 244 32.53 -0.77 18.66
N ALA A 245 31.20 -0.81 18.38
CA ALA A 245 30.39 0.40 18.27
C ALA A 245 30.36 1.15 19.62
N PRO A 246 30.39 2.50 19.61
CA PRO A 246 30.25 3.28 20.84
C PRO A 246 28.87 3.04 21.45
N LYS A 247 28.85 2.64 22.73
CA LYS A 247 27.63 2.24 23.43
C LYS A 247 26.75 3.45 23.72
N PHE A 248 25.48 3.35 23.44
CA PHE A 248 24.52 4.39 23.78
C PHE A 248 24.53 4.69 25.28
N GLY A 249 24.57 5.97 25.64
CA GLY A 249 24.70 6.42 27.03
C GLY A 249 26.11 6.35 27.62
N SER A 250 27.10 5.79 26.90
CA SER A 250 28.48 5.68 27.39
C SER A 250 29.28 6.95 27.08
N LYS A 251 29.34 7.88 28.04
CA LYS A 251 30.15 9.09 27.90
C LYS A 251 31.60 8.81 27.47
N ALA A 252 32.23 7.79 28.07
CA ALA A 252 33.60 7.40 27.76
C ALA A 252 33.79 6.94 26.31
N ASP A 253 32.79 6.24 25.73
CA ASP A 253 32.88 5.79 24.33
C ASP A 253 32.62 6.93 23.34
N TRP A 254 31.78 7.91 23.72
CA TRP A 254 31.33 9.00 22.85
C TRP A 254 32.18 10.28 22.92
N ASP A 255 32.92 10.53 24.00
CA ASP A 255 33.66 11.78 24.22
C ASP A 255 34.55 12.18 23.04
N LYS A 256 35.33 11.24 22.50
CA LYS A 256 36.22 11.49 21.35
C LYS A 256 35.48 11.81 20.05
N TYR A 257 34.26 11.29 19.88
CA TYR A 257 33.44 11.52 18.68
C TYR A 257 32.69 12.85 18.80
N ILE A 258 32.19 13.18 19.99
CA ILE A 258 31.53 14.46 20.28
C ILE A 258 32.48 15.63 19.98
N GLN A 259 33.78 15.49 20.25
CA GLN A 259 34.81 16.49 19.92
C GLN A 259 34.98 16.72 18.41
N THR A 260 34.62 15.76 17.56
CA THR A 260 34.69 15.92 16.08
C THR A 260 33.53 16.73 15.50
N GLY A 261 32.51 17.02 16.31
CA GLY A 261 31.30 17.75 15.92
C GLY A 261 30.24 16.86 15.26
N THR A 262 28.97 17.28 15.39
CA THR A 262 27.80 16.54 14.88
C THR A 262 27.87 16.29 13.38
N ASP A 263 28.33 17.24 12.57
CA ASP A 263 28.40 17.08 11.11
C ASP A 263 29.35 15.97 10.67
N THR A 264 30.50 15.84 11.34
CA THR A 264 31.46 14.76 11.08
C THR A 264 30.87 13.39 11.41
N MET A 265 30.15 13.31 12.53
CA MET A 265 29.46 12.07 12.95
C MET A 265 28.34 11.71 11.98
N VAL A 266 27.53 12.67 11.55
CA VAL A 266 26.46 12.48 10.56
C VAL A 266 27.03 12.01 9.23
N LYS A 267 28.09 12.65 8.73
CA LYS A 267 28.77 12.23 7.50
C LYS A 267 29.28 10.79 7.60
N THR A 268 29.91 10.44 8.72
CA THR A 268 30.40 9.07 8.98
C THR A 268 29.24 8.07 9.02
N ALA A 269 28.11 8.44 9.64
CA ALA A 269 26.93 7.60 9.70
C ALA A 269 26.31 7.37 8.32
N ILE A 270 26.31 8.39 7.45
CA ILE A 270 25.81 8.29 6.07
C ILE A 270 26.71 7.42 5.20
N THR A 271 28.02 7.64 5.22
CA THR A 271 28.98 6.87 4.39
C THR A 271 29.22 5.47 4.92
N GLY A 272 28.99 5.24 6.21
CA GLY A 272 29.45 4.05 6.92
C GLY A 272 30.96 4.12 7.20
N LYS A 273 31.42 3.29 8.13
CA LYS A 273 32.84 3.14 8.48
C LYS A 273 33.11 1.80 9.16
N GLY A 274 33.99 0.99 8.58
CA GLY A 274 34.34 -0.32 9.14
C GLY A 274 33.13 -1.24 9.21
N ALA A 275 32.80 -1.71 10.43
CA ALA A 275 31.62 -2.55 10.68
C ALA A 275 30.28 -1.78 10.66
N MET A 276 30.30 -0.44 10.62
CA MET A 276 29.10 0.37 10.52
C MET A 276 28.69 0.53 9.05
N PRO A 277 27.54 -0.03 8.61
CA PRO A 277 27.06 0.11 7.23
C PRO A 277 26.65 1.56 6.89
N PRO A 278 26.59 1.93 5.59
CA PRO A 278 26.07 3.22 5.17
C PRO A 278 24.67 3.50 5.73
N LYS A 279 24.43 4.75 6.11
CA LYS A 279 23.24 5.21 6.84
C LYS A 279 22.92 4.40 8.11
N GLY A 280 23.92 3.79 8.74
CA GLY A 280 23.72 2.92 9.92
C GLY A 280 22.81 1.72 9.65
N GLY A 281 22.66 1.29 8.39
CA GLY A 281 21.77 0.20 7.99
C GLY A 281 20.34 0.66 7.64
N ALA A 282 20.01 1.93 7.87
CA ALA A 282 18.72 2.51 7.51
C ALA A 282 18.75 3.00 6.05
N ALA A 283 18.65 2.08 5.10
CA ALA A 283 18.76 2.38 3.65
C ALA A 283 17.84 3.54 3.19
N ASN A 284 16.66 3.62 3.78
CA ASN A 284 15.61 4.59 3.43
C ASN A 284 15.58 5.84 4.33
N ALA A 285 16.48 5.97 5.31
CA ALA A 285 16.53 7.16 6.14
C ALA A 285 17.05 8.36 5.33
N SER A 286 16.42 9.52 5.55
CA SER A 286 16.92 10.79 5.04
C SER A 286 18.15 11.24 5.84
N GLU A 287 18.96 12.14 5.28
CA GLU A 287 20.06 12.75 6.02
C GLU A 287 19.58 13.47 7.30
N ALA A 288 18.39 14.08 7.25
CA ALA A 288 17.77 14.73 8.41
C ALA A 288 17.42 13.71 9.52
N ASP A 289 16.90 12.53 9.16
CA ASP A 289 16.60 11.47 10.14
C ASP A 289 17.89 10.92 10.76
N ILE A 290 18.93 10.72 9.96
CA ILE A 290 20.25 10.28 10.43
C ILE A 290 20.84 11.32 11.37
N ARG A 291 20.74 12.62 11.05
CA ARG A 291 21.17 13.71 11.92
C ARG A 291 20.42 13.69 13.25
N ALA A 292 19.09 13.60 13.22
CA ALA A 292 18.27 13.52 14.42
C ALA A 292 18.65 12.31 15.31
N ALA A 293 18.94 11.16 14.71
CA ALA A 293 19.39 9.98 15.45
C ALA A 293 20.78 10.15 16.07
N VAL A 294 21.73 10.73 15.33
CA VAL A 294 23.07 11.04 15.86
C VAL A 294 22.98 12.02 17.02
N GLU A 295 22.17 13.08 16.90
CA GLU A 295 21.94 14.05 17.97
C GLU A 295 21.33 13.40 19.22
N TYR A 296 20.35 12.50 19.04
CA TYR A 296 19.78 11.73 20.14
C TYR A 296 20.83 10.87 20.87
N MET A 297 21.69 10.16 20.13
CA MET A 297 22.74 9.32 20.71
C MET A 297 23.81 10.15 21.42
N VAL A 298 24.20 11.29 20.85
CA VAL A 298 25.13 12.24 21.46
C VAL A 298 24.52 12.84 22.73
N GLN A 299 23.24 13.19 22.71
CA GLN A 299 22.56 13.76 23.88
C GLN A 299 22.44 12.75 25.03
N ALA A 300 22.21 11.48 24.72
CA ALA A 300 22.21 10.41 25.73
C ALA A 300 23.59 10.17 26.36
N ALA A 301 24.67 10.53 25.67
CA ALA A 301 26.05 10.31 26.11
C ALA A 301 26.72 11.55 26.74
N LYS A 302 26.01 12.69 26.82
CA LYS A 302 26.45 13.88 27.55
C LYS A 302 26.19 13.73 29.04
#